data_AF-A0A9Q0IL47-F1
#
_entry.id   AF-A0A9Q0IL47-F1
#
_cell.length_a   1.000
_cell.length_b   1.000
_cell.length_c   1.000
_cell.angle_alpha   90.00
_cell.angle_beta   90.00
_cell.angle_gamma   90.00
#
_symmetry.space_group_name_H-M   'P 1'
#
loop_
_entity.id
_entity.type
_entity.pdbx_description
1 polymer ?
#
loop_
_entity_poly.entity_id
_entity_poly.type
_entity_poly.pdbx_seq_one_letter_code
_entity_poly.pdbx_strand_id
1 'polypeptide(L)'
;METYSWQTPKRLAEAVKREARKVKGPQGALDVYILCLVAHPMEVDGCRRFALGEDNTVKPSRTIMVLGATGSGKSTLVNGMINYILGVKWEDKFRFKLVDENTAQSQAHSQTSEVTVYKLNHREGFQINYSLTIVDTPGFGDTRGIERDRMIIGQLENLFKAPLGVSTIDAICFSQSPSRLL
;
A
#
# COMPACT_ATOMS: atom_id res chain seq x y z
N MET A 1 28.59 -25.35 -31.97
CA MET A 1 27.28 -24.69 -31.93
C MET A 1 26.96 -24.43 -30.47
N GLU A 2 27.15 -23.21 -29.99
CA GLU A 2 26.85 -22.84 -28.61
C GLU A 2 25.35 -22.62 -28.47
N THR A 3 24.69 -23.42 -27.63
CA THR A 3 23.28 -23.25 -27.31
C THR A 3 23.14 -22.09 -26.33
N TYR A 4 22.82 -20.91 -26.84
CA TYR A 4 22.36 -19.79 -26.01
C TYR A 4 21.05 -20.18 -25.34
N SER A 5 21.14 -20.47 -24.04
CA SER A 5 19.95 -20.66 -23.19
C SER A 5 19.31 -19.29 -22.99
N TRP A 6 18.19 -19.03 -23.65
CA TRP A 6 17.34 -17.90 -23.35
C TRP A 6 16.78 -18.09 -21.94
N GLN A 7 17.44 -17.50 -20.93
CA GLN A 7 16.83 -17.38 -19.62
C GLN A 7 15.62 -16.47 -19.77
N THR A 8 14.43 -16.98 -19.45
CA THR A 8 13.24 -16.15 -19.38
C THR A 8 13.50 -14.98 -18.44
N PRO A 9 13.15 -13.74 -18.83
CA PRO A 9 13.35 -12.58 -17.97
C PRO A 9 12.76 -12.84 -16.59
N LYS A 10 13.57 -12.67 -15.55
CA LYS A 10 13.15 -12.93 -14.17
C LYS A 10 11.98 -12.01 -13.84
N ARG A 11 10.79 -12.59 -13.64
CA ARG A 11 9.57 -11.85 -13.30
C ARG A 11 9.78 -11.02 -12.03
N LEU A 12 9.33 -9.76 -12.06
CA LEU A 12 9.50 -8.82 -10.96
C LEU A 12 9.00 -9.36 -9.61
N ALA A 13 7.80 -9.98 -9.59
CA ALA A 13 7.27 -10.58 -8.37
C ALA A 13 8.24 -11.58 -7.70
N GLU A 14 8.97 -12.39 -8.47
CA GLU A 14 9.97 -13.32 -7.92
C GLU A 14 11.22 -12.60 -7.41
N ALA A 15 11.59 -11.46 -7.99
CA ALA A 15 12.67 -10.63 -7.49
C ALA A 15 12.29 -9.98 -6.16
N VAL A 16 11.13 -9.30 -6.12
CA VAL A 16 10.61 -8.63 -4.92
C VAL A 16 10.37 -9.62 -3.78
N LYS A 17 9.93 -10.84 -4.08
CA LYS A 17 9.78 -11.92 -3.08
C LYS A 17 11.07 -12.23 -2.32
N ARG A 18 12.24 -12.13 -2.98
CA ARG A 18 13.55 -12.37 -2.33
C ARG A 18 13.99 -11.23 -1.42
N GLU A 19 13.50 -10.02 -1.68
CA GLU A 19 13.74 -8.82 -0.87
C GLU A 19 12.76 -8.72 0.31
N ALA A 20 11.58 -9.33 0.19
CA ALA A 20 10.50 -9.24 1.15
C ALA A 20 10.64 -10.22 2.33
N ARG A 21 10.01 -9.88 3.46
CA ARG A 21 10.02 -10.71 4.67
C ARG A 21 8.87 -11.73 4.63
N LYS A 22 9.20 -13.02 4.63
CA LYS A 22 8.19 -14.09 4.74
C LYS A 22 7.53 -14.08 6.13
N VAL A 23 6.21 -14.18 6.16
CA VAL A 23 5.41 -14.37 7.37
C VAL A 23 4.96 -15.83 7.45
N LYS A 24 5.01 -16.42 8.64
CA LYS A 24 4.48 -17.77 8.87
C LYS A 24 2.95 -17.73 8.78
N GLY A 25 2.39 -18.38 7.76
CA GLY A 25 0.96 -18.58 7.62
C GLY A 25 0.49 -19.91 8.21
N PRO A 26 -0.83 -20.13 8.30
CA PRO A 26 -1.40 -21.44 8.61
C PRO A 26 -0.91 -22.51 7.63
N GLN A 27 -0.81 -23.76 8.08
CA GLN A 27 -0.48 -24.88 7.19
C GLN A 27 -1.50 -24.99 6.05
N GLY A 28 -1.02 -25.16 4.81
CA GLY A 28 -1.85 -25.24 3.61
C GLY A 28 -2.28 -23.89 3.01
N ALA A 29 -1.99 -22.76 3.67
CA ALA A 29 -2.23 -21.43 3.11
C ALA A 29 -1.12 -21.00 2.13
N LEU A 30 -1.42 -20.01 1.28
CA LEU A 30 -0.41 -19.35 0.44
C LEU A 30 0.63 -18.65 1.32
N ASP A 31 1.88 -18.65 0.87
CA ASP A 31 2.93 -17.88 1.54
C ASP A 31 2.61 -16.38 1.49
N VAL A 32 2.79 -15.67 2.61
CA VAL A 32 2.62 -14.21 2.64
C VAL A 32 3.97 -13.55 2.87
N TYR A 33 4.28 -12.54 2.06
CA TYR A 33 5.51 -11.75 2.15
C TYR A 33 5.17 -10.29 2.43
N ILE A 34 5.73 -9.72 3.50
CA ILE A 34 5.63 -8.30 3.81
C ILE A 34 6.70 -7.56 3.03
N LEU A 35 6.28 -6.57 2.25
CA LEU A 35 7.18 -5.73 1.48
C LEU A 35 8.06 -4.89 2.40
N CYS A 36 9.36 -4.86 2.11
CA CYS A 36 10.32 -4.05 2.84
C CYS A 36 10.22 -2.60 2.35
N LEU A 37 9.65 -1.74 3.19
CA LEU A 37 9.46 -0.32 2.90
C LEU A 37 10.53 0.52 3.57
N VAL A 38 11.01 1.53 2.86
CA VAL A 38 11.93 2.54 3.40
C VAL A 38 11.09 3.69 3.95
N ALA A 39 11.25 4.00 5.24
CA ALA A 39 10.64 5.18 5.82
C ALA A 39 11.32 6.44 5.26
N HIS A 40 10.53 7.38 4.75
CA HIS A 40 11.02 8.70 4.34
C HIS A 40 10.61 9.74 5.38
N PRO A 41 11.54 10.60 5.83
CA PRO A 41 11.18 11.72 6.67
C PRO A 41 10.08 12.57 6.04
N MET A 42 9.09 12.93 6.85
CA MET A 42 7.97 13.78 6.47
C MET A 42 7.72 14.72 7.66
N GLU A 43 7.95 16.01 7.48
CA GLU A 43 7.67 17.04 8.48
C GLU A 43 6.21 17.49 8.38
N VAL A 44 5.29 16.54 8.46
CA VAL A 44 3.85 16.78 8.40
C VAL A 44 3.20 16.07 9.58
N ASP A 45 2.65 16.85 10.50
CA ASP A 45 2.03 16.31 11.70
C ASP A 45 0.88 15.36 11.36
N GLY A 46 0.84 14.24 12.07
CA GLY A 46 -0.12 13.15 11.87
C GLY A 46 -0.03 12.44 10.52
N CYS A 47 1.11 12.54 9.82
CA CYS A 47 1.35 11.85 8.55
C CYS A 47 2.67 11.07 8.56
N ARG A 48 2.71 9.93 7.85
CA ARG A 48 3.93 9.13 7.63
C ARG A 48 4.13 8.84 6.16
N ARG A 49 5.38 8.71 5.73
CA ARG A 49 5.73 8.34 4.34
C ARG A 49 6.63 7.12 4.30
N PHE A 50 6.28 6.21 3.40
CA PHE A 50 7.07 5.03 3.08
C PHE A 50 7.24 4.90 1.58
N ALA A 51 8.39 4.38 1.14
CA ALA A 51 8.66 4.09 -0.25
C ALA A 51 8.97 2.60 -0.48
N LEU A 52 8.46 2.06 -1.58
CA LEU A 52 8.88 0.79 -2.12
C LEU A 52 9.76 1.05 -3.34
N GLY A 53 11.01 0.64 -3.21
CA GLY A 53 12.03 0.77 -4.24
C GLY A 53 12.62 2.16 -4.41
N GLU A 54 13.61 2.25 -5.29
CA GLU A 54 14.42 3.46 -5.48
C GLU A 54 13.64 4.53 -6.25
N ASP A 55 13.90 5.79 -5.94
CA ASP A 55 13.22 6.91 -6.59
C ASP A 55 13.44 6.90 -8.10
N ASN A 56 12.31 6.89 -8.82
CA ASN A 56 12.29 6.98 -10.27
C ASN A 56 11.64 8.30 -10.68
N THR A 57 12.46 9.30 -10.97
CA THR A 57 12.01 10.63 -11.40
C THR A 57 11.66 10.70 -12.89
N VAL A 58 12.00 9.65 -13.65
CA VAL A 58 11.75 9.58 -15.09
C VAL A 58 10.31 9.20 -15.39
N LYS A 59 9.72 8.33 -14.57
CA LYS A 59 8.34 7.88 -14.74
C LYS A 59 7.36 8.85 -14.07
N PRO A 60 6.20 9.13 -14.70
CA PRO A 60 5.17 9.94 -14.06
C PRO A 60 4.68 9.26 -12.78
N SER A 61 4.20 10.05 -11.82
CA SER A 61 3.57 9.55 -10.60
C SER A 61 2.08 9.84 -10.65
N ARG A 62 1.26 8.86 -10.28
CA ARG A 62 -0.18 9.00 -10.04
C ARG A 62 -0.46 8.86 -8.56
N THR A 63 -1.36 9.65 -8.03
CA THR A 63 -1.74 9.64 -6.62
C THR A 63 -3.19 9.20 -6.47
N ILE A 64 -3.42 8.20 -5.63
CA ILE A 64 -4.76 7.79 -5.22
C ILE A 64 -4.93 8.00 -3.72
N MET A 65 -6.14 8.32 -3.29
CA MET A 65 -6.50 8.39 -1.87
C MET A 65 -7.57 7.35 -1.55
N VAL A 66 -7.37 6.57 -0.49
CA VAL A 66 -8.29 5.49 -0.10
C VAL A 66 -9.01 5.87 1.20
N LEU A 67 -10.33 6.02 1.13
CA LEU A 67 -11.21 6.44 2.23
C LEU A 67 -12.23 5.35 2.59
N GLY A 68 -12.73 5.38 3.81
CA GLY A 68 -13.81 4.50 4.29
C GLY A 68 -13.66 4.11 5.76
N ALA A 69 -14.75 3.64 6.36
CA ALA A 69 -14.81 3.28 7.78
C ALA A 69 -13.81 2.18 8.16
N THR A 70 -13.51 2.03 9.45
CA THR A 70 -12.74 0.89 9.95
C THR A 70 -13.44 -0.43 9.57
N GLY A 71 -12.69 -1.41 9.07
CA GLY A 71 -13.24 -2.70 8.63
C GLY A 71 -13.88 -2.72 7.24
N SER A 72 -13.89 -1.58 6.52
CA SER A 72 -14.47 -1.47 5.17
C SER A 72 -13.68 -2.16 4.05
N GLY A 73 -12.50 -2.73 4.35
CA GLY A 73 -11.66 -3.44 3.37
C GLY A 73 -10.56 -2.60 2.69
N LYS A 74 -10.27 -1.38 3.17
CA LYS A 74 -9.21 -0.51 2.58
C LYS A 74 -7.85 -1.20 2.42
N SER A 75 -7.31 -1.79 3.47
CA SER A 75 -6.01 -2.49 3.41
C SER A 75 -6.06 -3.69 2.47
N THR A 76 -7.20 -4.39 2.38
CA THR A 76 -7.42 -5.47 1.42
C THR A 76 -7.35 -4.96 -0.01
N LEU A 77 -7.99 -3.83 -0.30
CA LEU A 77 -7.92 -3.17 -1.61
C LEU A 77 -6.48 -2.77 -1.94
N VAL A 78 -5.77 -2.12 -1.00
CA VAL A 78 -4.37 -1.74 -1.17
C VAL A 78 -3.50 -2.97 -1.44
N ASN A 79 -3.60 -4.01 -0.63
CA ASN A 79 -2.84 -5.25 -0.85
C ASN A 79 -3.18 -5.91 -2.19
N GLY A 80 -4.44 -5.88 -2.62
CA GLY A 80 -4.86 -6.35 -3.94
C GLY A 80 -4.19 -5.59 -5.08
N MET A 81 -4.21 -4.25 -5.04
CA MET A 81 -3.54 -3.39 -6.02
C MET A 81 -2.05 -3.70 -6.10
N ILE A 82 -1.39 -3.91 -4.96
CA ILE A 82 0.04 -4.21 -4.88
C ILE A 82 0.38 -5.53 -5.56
N ASN A 83 -0.41 -6.58 -5.31
CA ASN A 83 -0.20 -7.87 -5.96
C ASN A 83 -0.37 -7.75 -7.48
N TYR A 84 -1.39 -7.01 -7.94
CA TYR A 84 -1.57 -6.72 -9.35
C TYR A 84 -0.37 -5.96 -9.93
N ILE A 85 0.03 -4.83 -9.33
CA ILE A 85 1.11 -3.97 -9.81
C ILE A 85 2.43 -4.74 -9.93
N LEU A 86 2.76 -5.59 -8.95
CA LEU A 86 3.99 -6.39 -8.95
C LEU A 86 3.91 -7.61 -9.89
N GLY A 87 2.78 -7.84 -10.56
CA GLY A 87 2.59 -8.92 -11.51
C GLY A 87 2.43 -10.29 -10.86
N VAL A 88 1.89 -10.36 -9.64
CA VAL A 88 1.51 -11.61 -8.99
C VAL A 88 0.32 -12.22 -9.73
N LYS A 89 0.45 -13.47 -10.13
CA LYS A 89 -0.56 -14.23 -10.86
C LYS A 89 -1.39 -15.07 -9.90
N TRP A 90 -2.54 -15.51 -10.37
CA TRP A 90 -3.43 -16.36 -9.58
C TRP A 90 -2.74 -17.65 -9.12
N GLU A 91 -1.96 -18.27 -10.01
CA GLU A 91 -1.29 -19.56 -9.81
C GLU A 91 -0.11 -19.49 -8.83
N ASP A 92 0.41 -18.28 -8.57
CA ASP A 92 1.52 -18.09 -7.66
C ASP A 92 1.17 -18.58 -6.26
N LYS A 93 2.11 -19.29 -5.63
CA LYS A 93 1.95 -19.83 -4.28
C LYS A 93 2.25 -18.80 -3.18
N PHE A 94 2.27 -17.52 -3.53
CA PHE A 94 2.56 -16.43 -2.60
C PHE A 94 1.76 -15.17 -2.88
N ARG A 95 1.58 -14.34 -1.84
CA ARG A 95 0.97 -13.01 -1.93
C ARG A 95 1.82 -11.99 -1.17
N PHE A 96 1.77 -10.74 -1.62
CA PHE A 96 2.39 -9.62 -0.92
C PHE A 96 1.40 -8.92 0.01
N LYS A 97 1.93 -8.38 1.10
CA LYS A 97 1.27 -7.35 1.92
C LYS A 97 2.15 -6.11 1.97
N LEU A 98 1.53 -4.96 1.68
CA LEU A 98 2.11 -3.64 1.92
C LEU A 98 1.74 -3.17 3.33
N VAL A 99 0.47 -3.33 3.68
CA VAL A 99 -0.07 -3.00 5.01
C VAL A 99 -0.17 -4.28 5.82
N ASP A 100 0.56 -4.35 6.94
CA ASP A 100 0.49 -5.45 7.89
C ASP A 100 -0.48 -5.12 9.03
N GLU A 101 -1.66 -5.73 9.00
CA GLU A 101 -2.70 -5.57 10.03
C GLU A 101 -2.40 -6.40 11.30
N ASN A 102 -1.45 -7.33 11.25
CA ASN A 102 -1.24 -8.38 12.25
C ASN A 102 -0.10 -8.14 13.24
N THR A 103 0.48 -6.94 13.34
CA THR A 103 1.33 -6.57 14.48
C THR A 103 0.49 -6.37 15.75
N ALA A 104 -0.25 -7.39 16.15
CA ALA A 104 -1.29 -7.41 17.18
C ALA A 104 -0.79 -7.21 18.63
N GLN A 105 0.49 -6.90 18.86
CA GLN A 105 1.02 -6.63 20.22
C GLN A 105 1.16 -5.14 20.56
N SER A 106 1.12 -4.24 19.58
CA SER A 106 1.01 -2.79 19.84
C SER A 106 -0.34 -2.20 19.43
N GLN A 107 -1.24 -3.09 19.00
CA GLN A 107 -2.35 -2.78 18.10
C GLN A 107 -3.72 -3.17 18.66
N ALA A 108 -3.88 -3.21 19.98
CA ALA A 108 -5.17 -2.80 20.55
C ALA A 108 -5.49 -1.33 20.22
N HIS A 109 -4.49 -0.58 19.70
CA HIS A 109 -4.56 0.79 19.17
C HIS A 109 -4.41 0.91 17.63
N SER A 110 -4.53 -0.19 16.86
CA SER A 110 -4.26 -0.32 15.39
C SER A 110 -5.21 0.31 14.41
N GLN A 111 -6.13 1.11 14.88
CA GLN A 111 -6.87 1.92 13.95
C GLN A 111 -5.94 3.07 13.58
N THR A 112 -5.20 2.93 12.46
CA THR A 112 -4.24 3.90 11.92
C THR A 112 -4.61 5.30 12.37
N SER A 113 -3.80 5.92 13.23
CA SER A 113 -4.10 7.25 13.78
C SER A 113 -3.61 8.39 12.92
N GLU A 114 -2.90 8.04 11.86
CA GLU A 114 -2.15 8.93 11.00
C GLU A 114 -2.43 8.53 9.56
N VAL A 115 -2.45 9.53 8.70
CA VAL A 115 -2.49 9.32 7.25
C VAL A 115 -1.14 8.74 6.82
N THR A 116 -1.17 7.65 6.06
CA THR A 116 0.06 6.99 5.60
C THR A 116 0.17 7.10 4.08
N VAL A 117 1.29 7.64 3.62
CA VAL A 117 1.60 7.82 2.21
C VAL A 117 2.59 6.75 1.77
N TYR A 118 2.14 5.84 0.91
CA TYR A 118 2.99 4.83 0.29
C TYR A 118 3.37 5.25 -1.12
N LYS A 119 4.66 5.43 -1.40
CA LYS A 119 5.18 5.68 -2.74
C LYS A 119 5.73 4.39 -3.33
N LEU A 120 5.08 3.86 -4.36
CA LEU A 120 5.58 2.76 -5.16
C LEU A 120 6.34 3.33 -6.34
N ASN A 121 7.66 3.29 -6.27
CA ASN A 121 8.48 3.74 -7.39
C ASN A 121 8.44 2.71 -8.51
N HIS A 122 8.11 3.16 -9.72
CA HIS A 122 8.02 2.30 -10.88
C HIS A 122 9.33 1.57 -11.16
N ARG A 123 9.24 0.25 -11.36
CA ARG A 123 10.32 -0.62 -11.80
C ARG A 123 9.89 -1.40 -13.04
N GLU A 124 10.85 -1.82 -13.86
CA GLU A 124 10.55 -2.72 -14.97
C GLU A 124 9.85 -3.99 -14.47
N GLY A 125 8.79 -4.39 -15.18
CA GLY A 125 7.92 -5.50 -14.79
C GLY A 125 6.69 -5.10 -13.96
N PHE A 126 6.53 -3.82 -13.58
CA PHE A 126 5.25 -3.31 -13.08
C PHE A 126 4.17 -3.53 -14.15
N GLN A 127 2.95 -3.87 -13.72
CA GLN A 127 1.78 -3.96 -14.62
C GLN A 127 1.23 -2.58 -15.02
N ILE A 128 1.71 -1.52 -14.38
CA ILE A 128 1.42 -0.11 -14.69
C ILE A 128 2.71 0.57 -15.17
N ASN A 129 2.59 1.58 -16.02
CA ASN A 129 3.74 2.29 -16.62
C ASN A 129 4.10 3.60 -15.87
N TYR A 130 3.64 3.76 -14.63
CA TYR A 130 3.84 4.92 -13.78
C TYR A 130 4.14 4.51 -12.33
N SER A 131 4.72 5.42 -11.54
CA SER A 131 4.83 5.28 -10.09
C SER A 131 3.48 5.55 -9.44
N LEU A 132 3.14 4.85 -8.36
CA LEU A 132 1.86 5.04 -7.67
C LEU A 132 2.10 5.55 -6.26
N THR A 133 1.49 6.67 -5.91
CA THR A 133 1.39 7.15 -4.54
C THR A 133 0.00 6.80 -4.00
N ILE A 134 -0.05 6.10 -2.86
CA ILE A 134 -1.29 5.74 -2.17
C ILE A 134 -1.35 6.52 -0.87
N VAL A 135 -2.34 7.39 -0.74
CA VAL A 135 -2.70 8.06 0.52
C VAL A 135 -3.73 7.17 1.22
N ASP A 136 -3.26 6.33 2.13
CA ASP A 136 -4.09 5.46 2.96
C ASP A 136 -4.52 6.22 4.21
N THR A 137 -5.84 6.33 4.43
CA THR A 137 -6.37 7.06 5.57
C THR A 137 -6.77 6.13 6.72
N PRO A 138 -6.73 6.63 7.95
CA PRO A 138 -7.52 6.08 9.06
C PRO A 138 -8.96 5.76 8.67
N GLY A 139 -9.62 4.89 9.46
CA GLY A 139 -11.06 4.69 9.37
C GLY A 139 -11.80 6.03 9.48
N PHE A 140 -12.45 6.43 8.39
CA PHE A 140 -13.18 7.69 8.27
C PHE A 140 -14.69 7.42 8.29
N GLY A 141 -15.46 8.19 9.05
CA GLY A 141 -16.89 7.94 9.25
C GLY A 141 -17.17 6.66 10.03
N ASP A 142 -16.31 6.31 10.99
CA ASP A 142 -16.49 5.15 11.87
C ASP A 142 -17.16 5.52 13.21
N THR A 143 -17.36 4.52 14.08
CA THR A 143 -18.08 4.69 15.36
C THR A 143 -17.37 5.60 16.37
N ARG A 144 -16.14 6.05 16.09
CA ARG A 144 -15.38 6.96 16.97
C ARG A 144 -15.83 8.42 16.83
N GLY A 145 -16.65 8.73 15.82
CA GLY A 145 -17.41 9.98 15.74
C GLY A 145 -16.70 11.16 15.08
N ILE A 146 -17.42 12.28 15.01
CA ILE A 146 -17.10 13.48 14.22
C ILE A 146 -15.74 14.09 14.57
N GLU A 147 -15.34 14.06 15.85
CA GLU A 147 -14.05 14.64 16.28
C GLU A 147 -12.86 13.89 15.68
N ARG A 148 -12.98 12.56 15.50
CA ARG A 148 -11.95 11.78 14.83
C ARG A 148 -11.86 12.13 13.36
N ASP A 149 -13.00 12.30 12.70
CA ASP A 149 -13.05 12.71 11.30
C ASP A 149 -12.46 14.10 11.10
N ARG A 150 -12.71 15.05 12.02
CA ARG A 150 -12.08 16.38 12.03
C ARG A 150 -10.56 16.29 12.15
N MET A 151 -10.05 15.42 13.01
CA MET A 151 -8.61 15.18 13.13
C MET A 151 -8.03 14.65 11.81
N ILE A 152 -8.69 13.69 11.17
CA ILE A 152 -8.24 13.12 9.89
C ILE A 152 -8.26 14.19 8.79
N ILE A 153 -9.29 15.03 8.74
CA ILE A 153 -9.36 16.17 7.81
C ILE A 153 -8.18 17.11 8.04
N GLY A 154 -7.87 17.46 9.30
CA GLY A 154 -6.71 18.29 9.64
C GLY A 154 -5.37 17.68 9.18
N GLN A 155 -5.19 16.36 9.34
CA GLN A 155 -4.00 15.65 8.84
C GLN A 155 -3.91 15.70 7.31
N LEU A 156 -5.03 15.51 6.61
CA LEU A 156 -5.08 15.61 5.14
C LEU A 156 -4.79 17.04 4.67
N GLU A 157 -5.32 18.05 5.34
CA GLU A 157 -5.00 19.45 5.03
C GLU A 157 -3.51 19.74 5.21
N ASN A 158 -2.91 19.29 6.31
CA ASN A 158 -1.48 19.44 6.55
C ASN A 158 -0.68 18.75 5.42
N LEU A 159 -1.09 17.55 5.02
CA LEU A 159 -0.46 16.80 3.93
C LEU A 159 -0.51 17.53 2.59
N PHE A 160 -1.63 18.17 2.26
CA PHE A 160 -1.77 18.89 0.98
C PHE A 160 -1.12 20.27 0.97
N LYS A 161 -0.99 20.91 2.15
CA LYS A 161 -0.33 22.22 2.29
C LYS A 161 1.20 22.14 2.38
N ALA A 162 1.74 20.99 2.79
CA ALA A 162 3.17 20.84 3.03
C ALA A 162 4.01 20.86 1.72
N PRO A 163 5.16 21.55 1.68
CA PRO A 163 6.03 21.62 0.49
C PRO A 163 6.51 20.26 -0.04
N LEU A 164 6.72 19.29 0.86
CA LEU A 164 7.13 17.91 0.52
C LEU A 164 5.98 16.89 0.67
N GLY A 165 4.75 17.39 0.80
CA GLY A 165 3.54 16.61 0.97
C GLY A 165 3.03 15.99 -0.33
N VAL A 166 1.71 15.96 -0.49
CA VAL A 166 1.02 15.49 -1.70
C VAL A 166 0.38 16.68 -2.40
N SER A 167 0.78 16.97 -3.64
CA SER A 167 0.27 18.13 -4.37
C SER A 167 -0.92 17.84 -5.28
N THR A 168 -1.15 16.56 -5.64
CA THR A 168 -2.21 16.15 -6.57
C THR A 168 -2.87 14.85 -6.13
N ILE A 169 -4.15 14.70 -6.47
CA ILE A 169 -4.92 13.47 -6.36
C ILE A 169 -5.51 13.17 -7.73
N ASP A 170 -5.13 12.03 -8.31
CA ASP A 170 -5.66 11.56 -9.60
C ASP A 170 -6.95 10.75 -9.42
N ALA A 171 -7.14 10.08 -8.27
CA ALA A 171 -8.38 9.37 -7.96
C ALA A 171 -8.65 9.24 -6.45
N ILE A 172 -9.92 9.13 -6.10
CA ILE A 172 -10.38 8.81 -4.73
C ILE A 172 -11.12 7.48 -4.77
N CYS A 173 -10.74 6.56 -3.89
CA CYS A 173 -11.34 5.25 -3.74
C CYS A 173 -12.10 5.16 -2.42
N PHE A 174 -13.41 4.93 -2.48
CA PHE A 174 -14.23 4.67 -1.29
C PHE A 174 -14.39 3.17 -1.09
N SER A 175 -13.91 2.66 0.05
CA SER A 175 -14.11 1.27 0.45
C SER A 175 -15.36 1.16 1.31
N GLN A 176 -16.22 0.20 0.99
CA GLN A 176 -17.40 -0.14 1.78
C GLN A 176 -17.47 -1.65 1.95
N SER A 177 -17.75 -2.11 3.16
CA SER A 177 -18.10 -3.52 3.36
C SER A 177 -19.47 -3.77 2.74
N PRO A 178 -19.68 -4.92 2.09
CA PRO A 178 -21.02 -5.32 1.69
C PRO A 178 -21.91 -5.33 2.94
N SER A 179 -23.00 -4.56 2.92
CA SER A 179 -24.06 -4.71 3.91
C SER A 179 -24.48 -6.17 3.89
N ARG A 180 -24.50 -6.84 5.05
CA ARG A 180 -25.23 -8.11 5.15
C ARG A 180 -26.69 -7.79 4.86
N LEU A 181 -27.12 -8.00 3.63
CA LEU A 181 -28.53 -8.21 3.33
C LEU A 181 -28.83 -9.60 3.91
N LEU A 182 -29.36 -9.60 5.14
CA LEU A 182 -30.10 -10.74 5.69
C LEU A 182 -31.56 -10.58 5.27
#